data_AF-A0A949J829-F1
#
_entry.id   AF-A0A949J829-F1
#
_cell.length_a   1.000
_cell.length_b   1.000
_cell.length_c   1.000
_cell.angle_alpha   90.00
_cell.angle_beta   90.00
_cell.angle_gamma   90.00
#
_symmetry.space_group_name_H-M   'P 1'
#
loop_
_entity.id
_entity.type
_entity.pdbx_description
1 polymer ?
#
loop_
_entity_poly.entity_id
_entity_poly.type
_entity_poly.pdbx_seq_one_letter_code
_entity_poly.pdbx_strand_id
1 'polypeptide(L)'
;MNDKELLTAFEEVERFILYRNRKSHGNLFLLLGMYFFLIMIFSGFKDALSTIIPFSPSMVSGVMLLGFVLGYVVFVNAGFRSAYKTQAGRLEEKKKSIFRKKEIISYCAVLLIILCVSAMMYCLLVTFTFNFCIIFPLGIALINVTIFAVITRIYDEPHHHTELFWIGGGLFLSGIVISQIPPPSHHLAAAATFLILYSGAAYHVYRDANDMIREGVIEEFSRIFSSKSKLSNPVRLGIMILLKEKNGMIFSDIQNALHLTSGNLDSHLKHLEKDDYVHIKKILSKEGPRTAIYLTGNGEDELIRYLSKLRVGLSV
;
A
#
# COMPACT_ATOMS: atom_id res chain seq x y z
N MET A 1 -18.30 20.99 6.49
CA MET A 1 -18.13 19.56 6.15
C MET A 1 -18.19 18.77 7.45
N ASN A 2 -19.03 17.74 7.54
CA ASN A 2 -19.21 17.03 8.81
C ASN A 2 -17.95 16.20 9.10
N ASP A 3 -17.42 16.26 10.32
CA ASP A 3 -16.16 15.59 10.71
C ASP A 3 -16.12 14.11 10.33
N LYS A 4 -17.29 13.47 10.21
CA LYS A 4 -17.48 12.10 9.72
C LYS A 4 -16.96 11.85 8.29
N GLU A 5 -17.18 12.76 7.35
CA GLU A 5 -16.79 12.55 5.94
C GLU A 5 -15.28 12.79 5.73
N LEU A 6 -14.68 13.69 6.53
CA LEU A 6 -13.23 13.81 6.64
C LEU A 6 -12.67 12.50 7.22
N LEU A 7 -13.29 11.96 8.27
CA LEU A 7 -12.90 10.69 8.88
C LEU A 7 -12.89 9.54 7.87
N THR A 8 -13.90 9.44 7.01
CA THR A 8 -14.01 8.33 6.03
C THR A 8 -12.92 8.39 4.95
N ALA A 9 -12.59 9.57 4.43
CA ALA A 9 -11.48 9.74 3.49
C ALA A 9 -10.12 9.52 4.17
N PHE A 10 -10.00 9.89 5.45
CA PHE A 10 -8.82 9.55 6.26
C PHE A 10 -8.72 8.07 6.52
N GLU A 11 -9.82 7.36 6.79
CA GLU A 11 -9.87 5.90 6.95
C GLU A 11 -9.51 5.16 5.65
N GLU A 12 -9.81 5.72 4.47
CA GLU A 12 -9.39 5.17 3.18
C GLU A 12 -7.90 5.34 2.92
N VAL A 13 -7.32 6.52 3.20
CA VAL A 13 -5.87 6.77 3.11
C VAL A 13 -5.12 6.00 4.22
N GLU A 14 -5.70 5.85 5.40
CA GLU A 14 -5.18 5.04 6.50
C GLU A 14 -5.22 3.55 6.14
N ARG A 15 -6.28 3.08 5.45
CA ARG A 15 -6.31 1.74 4.84
C ARG A 15 -5.23 1.59 3.77
N PHE A 16 -4.98 2.60 2.94
CA PHE A 16 -3.89 2.59 1.95
C PHE A 16 -2.50 2.54 2.59
N ILE A 17 -2.29 3.23 3.72
CA ILE A 17 -1.02 3.23 4.47
C ILE A 17 -0.83 1.93 5.27
N LEU A 18 -1.87 1.44 5.94
CA LEU A 18 -1.92 0.10 6.56
C LEU A 18 -1.65 -0.98 5.51
N TYR A 19 -2.15 -0.79 4.29
CA TYR A 19 -1.90 -1.66 3.15
C TYR A 19 -0.45 -1.56 2.63
N ARG A 20 0.12 -0.36 2.49
CA ARG A 20 1.54 -0.17 2.16
C ARG A 20 2.45 -0.84 3.19
N ASN A 21 2.06 -0.82 4.47
CA ASN A 21 2.74 -1.54 5.54
C ASN A 21 2.53 -3.06 5.47
N ARG A 22 1.31 -3.55 5.15
CA ARG A 22 1.08 -4.96 4.76
C ARG A 22 2.01 -5.37 3.61
N LYS A 23 2.22 -4.52 2.61
CA LYS A 23 3.11 -4.83 1.46
C LYS A 23 4.61 -4.80 1.77
N SER A 24 5.05 -4.17 2.85
CA SER A 24 6.46 -4.23 3.27
C SER A 24 6.90 -5.68 3.57
N HIS A 25 5.98 -6.48 4.12
CA HIS A 25 6.16 -7.92 4.32
C HIS A 25 6.09 -8.69 3.00
N GLY A 26 5.21 -8.34 2.05
CA GLY A 26 5.16 -9.00 0.73
C GLY A 26 6.45 -8.84 -0.09
N ASN A 27 7.03 -7.64 -0.11
CA ASN A 27 8.34 -7.40 -0.74
C ASN A 27 9.48 -8.16 -0.04
N LEU A 28 9.38 -8.31 1.28
CA LEU A 28 10.32 -9.11 2.07
C LEU A 28 10.26 -10.59 1.69
N PHE A 29 9.06 -11.13 1.48
CA PHE A 29 8.89 -12.51 1.03
C PHE A 29 9.38 -12.73 -0.39
N LEU A 30 9.27 -11.74 -1.26
CA LEU A 30 9.88 -11.80 -2.59
C LEU A 30 11.40 -11.92 -2.53
N LEU A 31 12.03 -11.05 -1.73
CA LEU A 31 13.47 -11.06 -1.50
C LEU A 31 13.92 -12.38 -0.86
N LEU A 32 13.14 -12.91 0.07
CA LEU A 32 13.41 -14.18 0.74
C LEU A 32 13.28 -15.38 -0.23
N GLY A 33 12.27 -15.37 -1.10
CA GLY A 33 12.09 -16.37 -2.16
C GLY A 33 13.19 -16.34 -3.21
N MET A 34 13.59 -15.15 -3.67
CA MET A 34 14.72 -14.98 -4.60
C MET A 34 16.05 -15.40 -3.95
N TYR A 35 16.23 -15.10 -2.66
CA TYR A 35 17.39 -15.51 -1.88
C TYR A 35 17.50 -17.04 -1.79
N PHE A 36 16.40 -17.72 -1.46
CA PHE A 36 16.36 -19.18 -1.38
C PHE A 36 16.48 -19.88 -2.73
N PHE A 37 15.91 -19.30 -3.78
CA PHE A 37 16.14 -19.74 -5.15
C PHE A 37 17.62 -19.71 -5.53
N LEU A 38 18.33 -18.63 -5.19
CA LEU A 38 19.77 -18.51 -5.44
C LEU A 38 20.58 -19.55 -4.66
N ILE A 39 20.27 -19.78 -3.37
CA ILE A 39 20.93 -20.82 -2.57
C ILE A 39 20.75 -22.22 -3.18
N MET A 40 19.54 -22.53 -3.66
CA MET A 40 19.25 -23.84 -4.26
C MET A 40 20.01 -24.06 -5.57
N ILE A 41 20.16 -23.01 -6.38
CA ILE A 41 21.03 -23.02 -7.56
C ILE A 41 22.48 -23.25 -7.12
N PHE A 42 23.02 -22.42 -6.23
CA PHE A 42 24.42 -22.53 -5.80
C PHE A 42 24.74 -23.87 -5.12
N SER A 43 23.78 -24.47 -4.41
CA SER A 43 23.93 -25.81 -3.83
C SER A 43 24.03 -26.91 -4.89
N GLY A 44 23.31 -26.81 -6.01
CA GLY A 44 23.38 -27.78 -7.11
C GLY A 44 24.69 -27.70 -7.90
N PHE A 45 25.41 -26.58 -7.81
CA PHE A 45 26.70 -26.34 -8.46
C PHE A 45 27.89 -26.36 -7.49
N LYS A 46 27.73 -26.92 -6.28
CA LYS A 46 28.72 -26.87 -5.19
C LYS A 46 30.14 -27.21 -5.64
N ASP A 47 30.32 -28.27 -6.42
CA ASP A 47 31.65 -28.71 -6.87
C ASP A 47 32.27 -27.73 -7.87
N ALA A 48 31.47 -27.17 -8.78
CA ALA A 48 31.90 -26.15 -9.75
C ALA A 48 32.15 -24.77 -9.13
N LEU A 49 31.52 -24.45 -8.00
CA LEU A 49 31.70 -23.20 -7.27
C LEU A 49 32.84 -23.25 -6.24
N SER A 50 33.13 -24.44 -5.69
CA SER A 50 34.20 -24.62 -4.70
C SER A 50 35.59 -24.28 -5.24
N THR A 51 35.77 -24.29 -6.56
CA THR A 51 36.98 -23.85 -7.26
C THR A 51 37.06 -22.33 -7.45
N ILE A 52 35.95 -21.61 -7.31
CA ILE A 52 35.84 -20.16 -7.54
C ILE A 52 35.71 -19.39 -6.22
N ILE A 53 34.98 -19.95 -5.25
CA ILE A 53 34.68 -19.33 -3.96
C ILE A 53 35.24 -20.22 -2.84
N PRO A 54 36.20 -19.75 -2.02
CA PRO A 54 36.90 -20.57 -1.02
C PRO A 54 36.06 -20.84 0.25
N PHE A 55 34.77 -20.52 0.24
CA PHE A 55 33.88 -20.64 1.39
C PHE A 55 32.86 -21.75 1.19
N SER A 56 32.51 -22.47 2.26
CA SER A 56 31.47 -23.50 2.16
C SER A 56 30.11 -22.87 1.81
N PRO A 57 29.24 -23.56 1.03
CA PRO A 57 27.90 -23.06 0.71
C PRO A 57 27.06 -22.71 1.95
N SER A 58 27.28 -23.42 3.07
CA SER A 58 26.67 -23.12 4.37
C SER A 58 27.12 -21.78 4.96
N MET A 59 28.39 -21.40 4.78
CA MET A 59 28.94 -20.13 5.26
C MET A 59 28.47 -18.96 4.39
N VAL A 60 28.45 -19.15 3.06
CA VAL A 60 27.89 -18.16 2.12
C VAL A 60 26.41 -17.93 2.42
N SER A 61 25.63 -18.99 2.67
CA SER A 61 24.24 -18.89 3.11
C SER A 61 24.10 -18.18 4.47
N GLY A 62 24.97 -18.44 5.44
CA GLY A 62 24.95 -17.71 6.72
C GLY A 62 25.18 -16.20 6.56
N VAL A 63 26.19 -15.81 5.76
CA VAL A 63 26.54 -14.40 5.51
C VAL A 63 25.45 -13.68 4.74
N MET A 64 24.88 -14.32 3.70
CA MET A 64 23.81 -13.71 2.92
C MET A 64 22.49 -13.62 3.70
N LEU A 65 22.20 -14.57 4.60
CA LEU A 65 21.06 -14.48 5.53
C LEU A 65 21.24 -13.32 6.51
N LEU A 66 22.44 -13.12 7.05
CA LEU A 66 22.78 -11.96 7.89
C LEU A 66 22.64 -10.64 7.11
N GLY A 67 23.12 -10.60 5.87
CA GLY A 67 22.95 -9.46 4.97
C GLY A 67 21.48 -9.15 4.67
N PHE A 68 20.65 -10.18 4.49
CA PHE A 68 19.20 -10.04 4.34
C PHE A 68 18.55 -9.49 5.62
N VAL A 69 18.90 -10.01 6.81
CA VAL A 69 18.38 -9.50 8.10
C VAL A 69 18.79 -8.03 8.31
N LEU A 70 20.03 -7.66 7.98
CA LEU A 70 20.51 -6.27 8.04
C LEU A 70 19.78 -5.38 7.02
N GLY A 71 19.68 -5.82 5.76
CA GLY A 71 18.96 -5.12 4.71
C GLY A 71 17.48 -4.94 5.03
N TYR A 72 16.86 -5.96 5.64
CA TYR A 72 15.51 -5.92 6.16
C TYR A 72 15.34 -4.81 7.19
N VAL A 73 16.17 -4.78 8.24
CA VAL A 73 16.12 -3.74 9.27
C VAL A 73 16.29 -2.35 8.65
N VAL A 74 17.19 -2.18 7.69
CA VAL A 74 17.47 -0.88 7.04
C VAL A 74 16.33 -0.42 6.13
N PHE A 75 15.86 -1.27 5.21
CA PHE A 75 14.79 -0.93 4.26
C PHE A 75 13.45 -0.69 4.97
N VAL A 76 13.16 -1.46 6.01
CA VAL A 76 11.96 -1.28 6.84
C VAL A 76 12.02 0.06 7.59
N ASN A 77 13.16 0.39 8.20
CA ASN A 77 13.32 1.65 8.93
C ASN A 77 13.23 2.87 7.98
N ALA A 78 13.68 2.72 6.72
CA ALA A 78 13.52 3.73 5.68
C ALA A 78 12.07 3.88 5.19
N GLY A 79 11.37 2.76 4.98
CA GLY A 79 9.94 2.73 4.63
C GLY A 79 9.07 3.42 5.69
N PHE A 80 9.41 3.22 6.96
CA PHE A 80 8.79 3.85 8.13
C PHE A 80 9.01 5.36 8.16
N ARG A 81 10.26 5.83 7.97
CA ARG A 81 10.58 7.27 7.93
C ARG A 81 9.85 7.99 6.79
N SER A 82 9.64 7.31 5.66
CA SER A 82 8.83 7.79 4.55
C SER A 82 7.35 7.87 4.91
N ALA A 83 6.75 6.82 5.49
CA ALA A 83 5.33 6.79 5.88
C ALA A 83 4.98 7.80 6.99
N TYR A 84 5.91 8.02 7.93
CA TYR A 84 5.78 9.00 9.01
C TYR A 84 5.75 10.44 8.48
N LYS A 85 6.49 10.73 7.40
CA LYS A 85 6.50 12.03 6.73
C LYS A 85 5.24 12.30 5.90
N THR A 86 4.59 11.28 5.33
CA THR A 86 3.56 11.53 4.30
C THR A 86 2.15 11.79 4.79
N GLN A 87 1.66 11.24 5.92
CA GLN A 87 0.37 11.65 6.52
C GLN A 87 -0.08 10.92 7.79
N ALA A 88 0.78 10.10 8.41
CA ALA A 88 0.48 9.49 9.72
C ALA A 88 0.14 10.54 10.80
N GLY A 89 0.44 11.83 10.60
CA GLY A 89 0.08 12.94 11.50
C GLY A 89 -1.36 12.93 12.04
N ARG A 90 -2.36 12.41 11.31
CA ARG A 90 -3.79 12.48 11.70
C ARG A 90 -4.34 11.30 12.52
N LEU A 91 -3.57 10.22 12.67
CA LEU A 91 -3.89 9.13 13.59
C LEU A 91 -3.76 9.62 15.05
N GLU A 92 -4.73 9.30 15.91
CA GLU A 92 -4.58 9.53 17.35
C GLU A 92 -3.29 8.90 17.86
N GLU A 93 -2.49 9.61 18.67
CA GLU A 93 -1.19 9.12 19.16
C GLU A 93 -1.27 7.74 19.81
N LYS A 94 -2.38 7.46 20.49
CA LYS A 94 -2.63 6.17 21.13
C LYS A 94 -2.71 5.03 20.12
N LYS A 95 -3.43 5.20 19.00
CA LYS A 95 -3.51 4.21 17.91
C LYS A 95 -2.15 3.99 17.24
N LYS A 96 -1.36 5.05 17.03
CA LYS A 96 0.02 4.95 16.51
C LYS A 96 0.91 4.10 17.41
N SER A 97 0.83 4.32 18.73
CA SER A 97 1.65 3.62 19.71
C SER A 97 1.33 2.12 19.76
N ILE A 98 0.05 1.76 19.65
CA ILE A 98 -0.42 0.37 19.62
C ILE A 98 0.07 -0.33 18.35
N PHE A 99 -0.10 0.32 17.19
CA PHE A 99 0.36 -0.25 15.91
C PHE A 99 1.88 -0.49 15.92
N ARG A 100 2.66 0.51 16.36
CA ARG A 100 4.13 0.39 16.49
C ARG A 100 4.52 -0.76 17.42
N LYS A 101 3.81 -0.96 18.54
CA LYS A 101 4.06 -2.09 19.44
C LYS A 101 3.78 -3.43 18.75
N LYS A 102 2.61 -3.60 18.11
CA LYS A 102 2.25 -4.83 17.38
C LYS A 102 3.28 -5.15 16.29
N GLU A 103 3.77 -4.13 15.58
CA GLU A 103 4.77 -4.26 14.52
C GLU A 103 6.16 -4.68 15.03
N ILE A 104 6.67 -4.05 16.10
CA ILE A 104 7.93 -4.49 16.74
C ILE A 104 7.82 -5.93 17.21
N ILE A 105 6.70 -6.31 17.83
CA ILE A 105 6.45 -7.68 18.29
C ILE A 105 6.43 -8.65 17.10
N SER A 106 5.77 -8.28 16.00
CA SER A 106 5.75 -9.06 14.75
C SER A 106 7.16 -9.31 14.21
N TYR A 107 8.01 -8.29 14.16
CA TYR A 107 9.38 -8.42 13.69
C TYR A 107 10.26 -9.27 14.60
N CYS A 108 10.18 -9.06 15.91
CA CYS A 108 10.89 -9.91 16.87
C CYS A 108 10.44 -11.37 16.75
N ALA A 109 9.14 -11.61 16.56
CA ALA A 109 8.61 -12.96 16.37
C ALA A 109 9.10 -13.58 15.06
N VAL A 110 9.07 -12.86 13.93
CA VAL A 110 9.59 -13.33 12.64
C VAL A 110 11.07 -13.70 12.74
N LEU A 111 11.89 -12.83 13.35
CA LEU A 111 13.32 -13.09 13.53
C LEU A 111 13.57 -14.35 14.38
N LEU A 112 12.82 -14.49 15.48
CA LEU A 112 12.92 -15.64 16.36
C LEU A 112 12.51 -16.94 15.64
N ILE A 113 11.43 -16.91 14.86
CA ILE A 113 10.97 -18.06 14.06
C ILE A 113 12.05 -18.46 13.06
N ILE A 114 12.62 -17.51 12.31
CA ILE A 114 13.68 -17.78 11.34
C ILE A 114 14.89 -18.41 12.04
N LEU A 115 15.34 -17.86 13.17
CA LEU A 115 16.47 -18.39 13.94
C LEU A 115 16.21 -19.81 14.46
N CYS A 116 15.07 -20.04 15.11
CA CYS A 116 14.72 -21.34 15.68
C CYS A 116 14.58 -22.42 14.60
N VAL A 117 13.87 -22.13 13.51
CA VAL A 117 13.69 -23.10 12.43
C VAL A 117 15.00 -23.34 11.68
N SER A 118 15.81 -22.31 11.43
CA SER A 118 17.13 -22.49 10.81
C SER A 118 18.06 -23.34 11.67
N ALA A 119 18.07 -23.14 12.99
CA ALA A 119 18.82 -23.97 13.92
C ALA A 119 18.33 -25.43 13.92
N MET A 120 17.01 -25.64 13.92
CA MET A 120 16.41 -26.97 13.80
C MET A 120 16.83 -27.67 12.50
N MET A 121 16.75 -26.97 11.36
CA MET A 121 17.17 -27.51 10.05
C MET A 121 18.64 -27.86 10.03
N TYR A 122 19.50 -27.02 10.62
CA TYR A 122 20.92 -27.29 10.74
C TYR A 122 21.18 -28.56 11.57
N CYS A 123 20.54 -28.71 12.73
CA CYS A 123 20.64 -29.92 13.54
C CYS A 123 20.18 -31.16 12.76
N LEU A 124 19.09 -31.08 11.99
CA LEU A 124 18.62 -32.17 11.14
C LEU A 124 19.63 -32.56 10.07
N LEU A 125 20.25 -31.58 9.41
CA LEU A 125 21.28 -31.81 8.39
C LEU A 125 22.57 -32.42 8.93
N VAL A 126 22.95 -32.07 10.17
CA VAL A 126 24.17 -32.59 10.82
C VAL A 126 23.94 -33.97 11.41
N THR A 127 22.75 -34.21 11.99
CA THR A 127 22.43 -35.46 12.69
C THR A 127 22.03 -36.58 11.73
N PHE A 128 21.38 -36.24 10.62
CA PHE A 128 20.84 -37.20 9.66
C PHE A 128 21.43 -36.97 8.26
N THR A 129 21.59 -38.04 7.49
CA THR A 129 22.02 -37.97 6.08
C THR A 129 20.88 -37.61 5.13
N PHE A 130 20.03 -36.67 5.54
CA PHE A 130 18.93 -36.21 4.70
C PHE A 130 19.45 -35.24 3.63
N ASN A 131 18.86 -35.32 2.43
CA ASN A 131 19.20 -34.40 1.35
C ASN A 131 18.74 -32.97 1.70
N PHE A 132 19.65 -32.00 1.58
CA PHE A 132 19.37 -30.59 1.77
C PHE A 132 18.14 -30.12 0.98
N CYS A 133 17.95 -30.60 -0.24
CA CYS A 133 16.83 -30.24 -1.11
C CYS A 133 15.47 -30.75 -0.63
N ILE A 134 15.43 -31.63 0.37
CA ILE A 134 14.20 -32.13 0.99
C ILE A 134 13.96 -31.38 2.31
N ILE A 135 14.98 -31.26 3.17
CA ILE A 135 14.86 -30.54 4.44
C ILE A 135 14.56 -29.06 4.21
N PHE A 136 15.16 -28.47 3.17
CA PHE A 136 15.11 -27.05 2.95
C PHE A 136 13.70 -26.53 2.59
N PRO A 137 13.00 -27.08 1.58
CA PRO A 137 11.60 -26.71 1.33
C PRO A 137 10.68 -26.91 2.53
N LEU A 138 10.85 -28.01 3.28
CA LEU A 138 10.04 -28.30 4.47
C LEU A 138 10.28 -27.30 5.60
N GLY A 139 11.53 -26.88 5.81
CA GLY A 139 11.87 -25.86 6.79
C GLY A 139 11.31 -24.49 6.40
N ILE A 140 11.41 -24.11 5.12
CA ILE A 140 10.82 -22.85 4.64
C ILE A 140 9.28 -22.92 4.69
N ALA A 141 8.68 -24.07 4.40
CA ALA A 141 7.25 -24.29 4.58
C ALA A 141 6.82 -24.03 6.03
N LEU A 142 7.55 -24.60 6.99
CA LEU A 142 7.30 -24.39 8.41
C LEU A 142 7.46 -22.92 8.82
N ILE A 143 8.48 -22.22 8.33
CA ILE A 143 8.67 -20.79 8.58
C ILE A 143 7.46 -19.99 8.10
N ASN A 144 7.02 -20.18 6.85
CA ASN A 144 5.92 -19.40 6.28
C ASN A 144 4.60 -19.65 7.04
N VAL A 145 4.25 -20.91 7.34
CA VAL A 145 3.01 -21.23 8.08
C VAL A 145 3.07 -20.70 9.52
N THR A 146 4.23 -20.79 10.18
CA THR A 146 4.40 -20.29 11.55
C THR A 146 4.31 -18.77 11.60
N ILE A 147 4.94 -18.07 10.65
CA ILE A 147 4.83 -16.61 10.54
C ILE A 147 3.38 -16.21 10.29
N PHE A 148 2.68 -16.87 9.37
CA PHE A 148 1.27 -16.62 9.10
C PHE A 148 0.42 -16.73 10.38
N ALA A 149 0.57 -17.84 11.12
CA ALA A 149 -0.20 -18.08 12.34
C ALA A 149 0.09 -17.04 13.44
N VAL A 150 1.36 -16.66 13.62
CA VAL A 150 1.77 -15.68 14.62
C VAL A 150 1.33 -14.27 14.25
N ILE A 151 1.51 -13.86 12.99
CA ILE A 151 1.07 -12.54 12.53
C ILE A 151 -0.45 -12.41 12.59
N THR A 152 -1.19 -13.44 12.18
CA THR A 152 -2.66 -13.47 12.30
C THR A 152 -3.11 -13.23 13.73
N ARG A 153 -2.42 -13.81 14.72
CA ARG A 153 -2.70 -13.59 16.15
C ARG A 153 -2.28 -12.20 16.65
N ILE A 154 -1.15 -11.65 16.19
CA ILE A 154 -0.69 -10.33 16.63
C ILE A 154 -1.64 -9.23 16.14
N TYR A 155 -2.12 -9.36 14.91
CA TYR A 155 -2.95 -8.34 14.27
C TYR A 155 -4.46 -8.60 14.40
N ASP A 156 -4.87 -9.76 14.92
CA ASP A 156 -6.28 -10.18 15.07
C ASP A 156 -7.05 -10.22 13.73
N GLU A 157 -6.35 -10.50 12.63
CA GLU A 157 -6.85 -10.36 11.25
C GLU A 157 -6.51 -11.62 10.43
N PRO A 158 -7.49 -12.47 10.07
CA PRO A 158 -7.24 -13.76 9.40
C PRO A 158 -6.75 -13.63 7.96
N HIS A 159 -6.89 -12.46 7.35
CA HIS A 159 -6.47 -12.19 5.98
C HIS A 159 -5.05 -11.60 5.90
N HIS A 160 -4.34 -11.48 7.02
CA HIS A 160 -2.99 -10.95 7.03
C HIS A 160 -2.00 -12.00 6.50
N HIS A 161 -1.36 -11.70 5.37
CA HIS A 161 -0.34 -12.53 4.74
C HIS A 161 -0.79 -13.95 4.33
N THR A 162 -2.00 -14.10 3.79
CA THR A 162 -2.49 -15.41 3.32
C THR A 162 -1.58 -16.05 2.26
N GLU A 163 -0.80 -15.26 1.53
CA GLU A 163 0.26 -15.73 0.64
C GLU A 163 1.26 -16.66 1.33
N LEU A 164 1.54 -16.45 2.62
CA LEU A 164 2.44 -17.30 3.39
C LEU A 164 1.86 -18.67 3.67
N PHE A 165 0.58 -18.73 3.94
CA PHE A 165 -0.10 -19.99 4.14
C PHE A 165 -0.05 -20.83 2.85
N TRP A 166 -0.34 -20.21 1.71
CA TRP A 166 -0.30 -20.88 0.41
C TRP A 166 1.11 -21.29 -0.02
N ILE A 167 2.10 -20.40 0.13
CA ILE A 167 3.51 -20.73 -0.13
C ILE A 167 3.97 -21.86 0.78
N GLY A 168 3.64 -21.77 2.08
CA GLY A 168 4.00 -22.78 3.06
C GLY A 168 3.41 -24.15 2.75
N GLY A 169 2.10 -24.22 2.48
CA GLY A 169 1.44 -25.45 2.06
C GLY A 169 1.99 -26.00 0.73
N GLY A 170 2.23 -25.12 -0.25
CA GLY A 170 2.81 -25.47 -1.55
C GLY A 170 4.22 -26.06 -1.42
N LEU A 171 5.09 -25.46 -0.60
CA LEU A 171 6.44 -25.96 -0.32
C LEU A 171 6.42 -27.28 0.45
N PHE A 172 5.47 -27.47 1.36
CA PHE A 172 5.32 -28.72 2.09
C PHE A 172 4.97 -29.88 1.14
N LEU A 173 3.95 -29.70 0.30
CA LEU A 173 3.52 -30.71 -0.68
C LEU A 173 4.58 -31.00 -1.73
N SER A 174 5.21 -29.95 -2.27
CA SER A 174 6.28 -30.10 -3.25
C SER A 174 7.54 -30.73 -2.65
N GLY A 175 7.86 -30.49 -1.38
CA GLY A 175 8.96 -31.17 -0.70
C GLY A 175 8.83 -32.70 -0.70
N ILE A 176 7.60 -33.21 -0.54
CA ILE A 176 7.29 -34.64 -0.65
C ILE A 176 7.54 -35.13 -2.08
N VAL A 177 7.08 -34.39 -3.09
CA VAL A 177 7.29 -34.75 -4.51
C VAL A 177 8.77 -34.72 -4.88
N ILE A 178 9.50 -33.68 -4.46
CA ILE A 178 10.95 -33.51 -4.69
C ILE A 178 11.73 -34.67 -4.07
N SER A 179 11.30 -35.20 -2.92
CA SER A 179 11.97 -36.34 -2.27
C SER A 179 11.97 -37.62 -3.09
N GLN A 180 11.05 -37.75 -4.06
CA GLN A 180 10.94 -38.90 -4.95
C GLN A 180 11.80 -38.74 -6.23
N ILE A 181 12.39 -37.56 -6.46
CA ILE A 181 13.17 -37.26 -7.66
C ILE A 181 14.64 -37.67 -7.46
N PRO A 182 15.23 -38.48 -8.36
CA PRO A 182 16.61 -38.92 -8.22
C PRO A 182 17.63 -37.77 -8.42
N PRO A 183 18.85 -37.87 -7.85
CA PRO A 183 19.97 -36.99 -8.17
C PRO A 183 20.36 -37.02 -9.66
N PRO A 184 20.76 -35.87 -10.26
CA PRO A 184 20.85 -34.51 -9.70
C PRO A 184 19.55 -33.67 -9.86
N SER A 185 18.52 -34.23 -10.50
CA SER A 185 17.33 -33.50 -10.95
C SER A 185 16.49 -32.88 -9.83
N HIS A 186 16.61 -33.37 -8.60
CA HIS A 186 15.92 -32.82 -7.44
C HIS A 186 16.35 -31.38 -7.10
N HIS A 187 17.59 -30.97 -7.43
CA HIS A 187 18.04 -29.57 -7.25
C HIS A 187 17.27 -28.61 -8.16
N LEU A 188 17.13 -28.98 -9.43
CA LEU A 188 16.41 -28.20 -10.42
C LEU A 188 14.91 -28.15 -10.11
N ALA A 189 14.34 -29.28 -9.70
CA ALA A 189 12.95 -29.37 -9.30
C ALA A 189 12.65 -28.45 -8.10
N ALA A 190 13.49 -28.49 -7.06
CA ALA A 190 13.35 -27.61 -5.91
C ALA A 190 13.50 -26.13 -6.28
N ALA A 191 14.48 -25.76 -7.11
CA ALA A 191 14.63 -24.39 -7.58
C ALA A 191 13.40 -23.90 -8.38
N ALA A 192 12.88 -24.72 -9.29
CA ALA A 192 11.69 -24.41 -10.07
C ALA A 192 10.45 -24.22 -9.18
N THR A 193 10.27 -25.08 -8.18
CA THR A 193 9.19 -24.96 -7.19
C THR A 193 9.24 -23.62 -6.46
N PHE A 194 10.41 -23.21 -5.94
CA PHE A 194 10.56 -21.92 -5.27
C PHE A 194 10.23 -20.76 -6.22
N LEU A 195 10.75 -20.80 -7.46
CA LEU A 195 10.49 -19.76 -8.45
C LEU A 195 8.99 -19.63 -8.75
N ILE A 196 8.28 -20.74 -8.97
CA ILE A 196 6.86 -20.74 -9.31
C ILE A 196 6.03 -20.21 -8.15
N LEU A 197 6.23 -20.74 -6.94
CA LEU A 197 5.42 -20.38 -5.78
C LEU A 197 5.62 -18.91 -5.38
N TYR A 198 6.86 -18.45 -5.32
CA TYR A 198 7.15 -17.06 -4.94
C TYR A 198 6.81 -16.07 -6.05
N SER A 199 6.93 -16.42 -7.33
CA SER A 199 6.45 -15.56 -8.43
C SER A 199 4.92 -15.47 -8.47
N GLY A 200 4.22 -16.57 -8.21
CA GLY A 200 2.76 -16.59 -8.10
C GLY A 200 2.27 -15.74 -6.93
N ALA A 201 2.92 -15.86 -5.76
CA ALA A 201 2.65 -14.99 -4.62
C ALA A 201 2.94 -13.51 -4.94
N ALA A 202 4.04 -13.21 -5.65
CA ALA A 202 4.33 -11.87 -6.16
C ALA A 202 3.15 -11.32 -6.95
N TYR A 203 2.72 -12.08 -7.95
CA TYR A 203 1.66 -11.69 -8.85
C TYR A 203 0.36 -11.40 -8.10
N HIS A 204 -0.05 -12.29 -7.18
CA HIS A 204 -1.22 -12.08 -6.33
C HIS A 204 -1.11 -10.82 -5.47
N VAL A 205 0.03 -10.64 -4.79
CA VAL A 205 0.29 -9.46 -3.96
C VAL A 205 0.28 -8.16 -4.79
N TYR A 206 0.77 -8.18 -6.03
CA TYR A 206 0.72 -7.03 -6.93
C TYR A 206 -0.68 -6.78 -7.49
N ARG A 207 -1.39 -7.83 -7.92
CA ARG A 207 -2.74 -7.74 -8.48
C ARG A 207 -3.73 -7.22 -7.46
N ASP A 208 -3.75 -7.81 -6.26
CA ASP A 208 -4.66 -7.39 -5.18
C ASP A 208 -4.41 -5.92 -4.77
N ALA A 209 -3.17 -5.44 -4.90
CA ALA A 209 -2.85 -4.01 -4.73
C ALA A 209 -3.50 -3.13 -5.77
N ASN A 210 -3.37 -3.54 -7.02
CA ASN A 210 -3.82 -2.78 -8.15
C ASN A 210 -5.35 -2.73 -8.19
N ASP A 211 -6.00 -3.85 -7.91
CA ASP A 211 -7.46 -3.94 -7.85
C ASP A 211 -8.01 -3.06 -6.73
N MET A 212 -7.40 -3.05 -5.55
CA MET A 212 -7.85 -2.22 -4.44
C MET A 212 -7.57 -0.72 -4.64
N ILE A 213 -6.44 -0.36 -5.27
CA ILE A 213 -6.18 1.03 -5.70
C ILE A 213 -7.27 1.46 -6.70
N ARG A 214 -7.55 0.60 -7.68
CA ARG A 214 -8.57 0.87 -8.69
C ARG A 214 -9.95 1.02 -8.07
N GLU A 215 -10.33 0.16 -7.13
CA GLU A 215 -11.60 0.24 -6.40
C GLU A 215 -11.70 1.51 -5.55
N GLY A 216 -10.66 1.86 -4.78
CA GLY A 216 -10.65 3.08 -3.97
C GLY A 216 -10.69 4.36 -4.83
N VAL A 217 -9.98 4.37 -5.96
CA VAL A 217 -10.01 5.47 -6.93
C VAL A 217 -11.39 5.57 -7.58
N ILE A 218 -11.99 4.45 -8.02
CA ILE A 218 -13.34 4.41 -8.59
C ILE A 218 -14.39 4.86 -7.57
N GLU A 219 -14.27 4.47 -6.30
CA GLU A 219 -15.19 4.87 -5.24
C GLU A 219 -15.11 6.38 -4.97
N GLU A 220 -13.91 6.94 -4.86
CA GLU A 220 -13.74 8.39 -4.68
C GLU A 220 -14.20 9.18 -5.91
N PHE A 221 -13.91 8.70 -7.13
CA PHE A 221 -14.46 9.30 -8.35
C PHE A 221 -15.98 9.23 -8.39
N SER A 222 -16.56 8.07 -8.05
CA SER A 222 -18.00 7.91 -7.92
C SER A 222 -18.57 8.85 -6.85
N ARG A 223 -17.84 9.14 -5.78
CA ARG A 223 -18.23 10.11 -4.73
C ARG A 223 -18.16 11.57 -5.20
N ILE A 224 -17.15 11.91 -6.01
CA ILE A 224 -17.00 13.24 -6.62
C ILE A 224 -18.10 13.48 -7.67
N PHE A 225 -18.40 12.48 -8.49
CA PHE A 225 -19.38 12.56 -9.57
C PHE A 225 -20.81 12.21 -9.16
N SER A 226 -21.02 11.52 -8.04
CA SER A 226 -22.35 11.34 -7.45
C SER A 226 -22.79 12.63 -6.74
N SER A 227 -24.07 12.94 -6.84
CA SER A 227 -24.67 14.25 -6.57
C SER A 227 -24.62 14.77 -5.12
N LYS A 228 -23.77 14.21 -4.26
CA LYS A 228 -23.54 14.71 -2.90
C LYS A 228 -22.67 15.97 -2.86
N SER A 229 -21.72 16.12 -3.78
CA SER A 229 -20.91 17.33 -3.84
C SER A 229 -21.72 18.50 -4.41
N LYS A 230 -21.84 19.58 -3.65
CA LYS A 230 -22.56 20.80 -4.07
C LYS A 230 -21.86 21.55 -5.22
N LEU A 231 -20.58 21.24 -5.49
CA LEU A 231 -19.77 21.75 -6.60
C LEU A 231 -19.62 20.77 -7.78
N SER A 232 -20.32 19.62 -7.76
CA SER A 232 -20.36 18.67 -8.89
C SER A 232 -20.93 19.29 -10.17
N ASN A 233 -21.77 20.32 -10.04
CA ASN A 233 -22.30 21.04 -11.18
C ASN A 233 -21.19 21.91 -11.81
N PRO A 234 -20.90 21.76 -13.11
CA PRO A 234 -19.78 22.43 -13.76
C PRO A 234 -19.92 23.95 -13.78
N VAL A 235 -21.15 24.48 -13.83
CA VAL A 235 -21.40 25.92 -13.82
C VAL A 235 -21.07 26.53 -12.46
N ARG A 236 -21.49 25.89 -11.36
CA ARG A 236 -21.15 26.31 -9.99
C ARG A 236 -19.65 26.28 -9.75
N LEU A 237 -18.97 25.22 -10.20
CA LEU A 237 -17.51 25.14 -10.12
C LEU A 237 -16.84 26.28 -10.92
N GLY A 238 -17.30 26.54 -12.14
CA GLY A 238 -16.78 27.62 -12.98
C GLY A 238 -16.93 29.00 -12.34
N ILE A 239 -18.09 29.29 -11.72
CA ILE A 239 -18.32 30.54 -10.97
C ILE A 239 -17.29 30.68 -9.83
N MET A 240 -17.12 29.62 -9.03
CA MET A 240 -16.20 29.61 -7.89
C MET A 240 -14.75 29.82 -8.32
N ILE A 241 -14.31 29.18 -9.40
CA ILE A 241 -12.94 29.34 -9.95
C ILE A 241 -12.72 30.79 -10.39
N LEU A 242 -13.64 31.38 -11.14
CA LEU A 242 -13.51 32.78 -11.57
C LEU A 242 -13.46 33.76 -10.40
N LEU A 243 -14.28 33.53 -9.37
CA LEU A 243 -14.28 34.33 -8.14
C LEU A 243 -13.04 34.10 -7.27
N LYS A 244 -12.31 33.00 -7.45
CA LYS A 244 -11.05 32.78 -6.74
C LYS A 244 -9.90 33.60 -7.34
N GLU A 245 -9.90 33.79 -8.66
CA GLU A 245 -8.90 34.61 -9.34
C GLU A 245 -9.12 36.11 -9.13
N LYS A 246 -10.38 36.53 -8.89
CA LYS A 246 -10.76 37.94 -8.73
C LYS A 246 -11.43 38.15 -7.39
N ASN A 247 -11.00 39.16 -6.62
CA ASN A 247 -11.56 39.53 -5.30
C ASN A 247 -13.00 40.14 -5.38
N GLY A 248 -13.91 39.45 -6.07
CA GLY A 248 -15.26 39.87 -6.40
C GLY A 248 -15.44 40.21 -7.88
N MET A 249 -16.63 39.90 -8.42
CA MET A 249 -17.02 40.21 -9.80
C MET A 249 -18.45 40.71 -9.88
N ILE A 250 -18.76 41.49 -10.92
CA ILE A 250 -20.12 41.92 -11.22
C ILE A 250 -20.89 40.78 -11.90
N PHE A 251 -22.18 40.66 -11.61
CA PHE A 251 -23.07 39.66 -12.19
C PHE A 251 -22.98 39.57 -13.72
N SER A 252 -22.97 40.72 -14.41
CA SER A 252 -22.84 40.79 -15.87
C SER A 252 -21.52 40.20 -16.37
N ASP A 253 -20.44 40.36 -15.61
CA ASP A 253 -19.12 39.86 -15.98
C ASP A 253 -19.07 38.34 -15.89
N ILE A 254 -19.67 37.77 -14.84
CA ILE A 254 -19.82 36.31 -14.69
C ILE A 254 -20.71 35.75 -15.78
N GLN A 255 -21.83 36.42 -16.07
CA GLN A 255 -22.78 36.04 -17.10
C GLN A 255 -22.09 35.94 -18.47
N ASN A 256 -21.30 36.95 -18.82
CA ASN A 256 -20.56 37.00 -20.07
C ASN A 256 -19.42 35.99 -20.11
N ALA A 257 -18.63 35.87 -19.03
CA ALA A 257 -17.48 34.98 -18.96
C ALA A 257 -17.86 33.49 -19.06
N LEU A 258 -19.03 33.11 -18.53
CA LEU A 258 -19.53 31.73 -18.55
C LEU A 258 -20.62 31.48 -19.61
N HIS A 259 -20.95 32.49 -20.43
CA HIS A 259 -22.01 32.43 -21.45
C HIS A 259 -23.36 31.92 -20.91
N LEU A 260 -23.77 32.42 -19.74
CA LEU A 260 -25.01 32.00 -19.08
C LEU A 260 -26.14 32.99 -19.38
N THR A 261 -27.38 32.51 -19.29
CA THR A 261 -28.54 33.41 -19.18
C THR A 261 -28.63 33.97 -17.77
N SER A 262 -29.24 35.14 -17.60
CA SER A 262 -29.43 35.77 -16.30
C SER A 262 -30.19 34.86 -15.32
N GLY A 263 -31.25 34.18 -15.78
CA GLY A 263 -32.01 33.24 -14.95
C GLY A 263 -31.20 32.02 -14.52
N ASN A 264 -30.32 31.50 -15.39
CA ASN A 264 -29.47 30.36 -15.05
C ASN A 264 -28.40 30.74 -14.02
N LEU A 265 -27.75 31.90 -14.22
CA LEU A 265 -26.76 32.41 -13.28
C LEU A 265 -27.38 32.72 -11.91
N ASP A 266 -28.55 33.36 -11.88
CA ASP A 266 -29.27 33.67 -10.63
C ASP A 266 -29.60 32.42 -9.82
N SER A 267 -30.07 31.36 -10.47
CA SER A 267 -30.35 30.07 -9.81
C SER A 267 -29.10 29.46 -9.19
N HIS A 268 -27.98 29.44 -9.92
CA HIS A 268 -26.72 28.92 -9.39
C HIS A 268 -26.15 29.76 -8.25
N LEU A 269 -26.19 31.09 -8.36
CA LEU A 269 -25.73 31.99 -7.32
C LEU A 269 -26.56 31.86 -6.04
N LYS A 270 -27.89 31.71 -6.14
CA LYS A 270 -28.76 31.45 -4.98
C LYS A 270 -28.41 30.15 -4.25
N HIS A 271 -28.05 29.10 -4.99
CA HIS A 271 -27.58 27.85 -4.38
C HIS A 271 -26.25 28.03 -3.67
N LEU A 272 -25.28 28.69 -4.32
CA LEU A 272 -23.98 28.96 -3.73
C LEU A 272 -24.07 29.87 -2.49
N GLU A 273 -24.95 30.87 -2.51
CA GLU A 273 -25.18 31.77 -1.38
C GLU A 273 -25.87 31.05 -0.22
N LYS A 274 -26.86 30.19 -0.50
CA LYS A 274 -27.52 29.34 0.51
C LYS A 274 -26.53 28.42 1.24
N ASP A 275 -25.47 28.00 0.56
CA ASP A 275 -24.42 27.14 1.10
C ASP A 275 -23.24 27.92 1.73
N ASP A 276 -23.35 29.25 1.81
CA ASP A 276 -22.30 30.16 2.32
C ASP A 276 -20.98 30.04 1.54
N TYR A 277 -21.05 29.80 0.23
CA TYR A 277 -19.89 29.77 -0.65
C TYR A 277 -19.61 31.11 -1.32
N VAL A 278 -20.66 31.90 -1.53
CA VAL A 278 -20.56 33.26 -2.10
C VAL A 278 -21.44 34.22 -1.32
N HIS A 279 -21.08 35.49 -1.33
CA HIS A 279 -21.86 36.59 -0.77
C HIS A 279 -22.27 37.56 -1.88
N ILE A 280 -23.57 37.83 -2.01
CA ILE A 280 -24.11 38.71 -3.05
C ILE A 280 -24.45 40.08 -2.45
N LYS A 281 -23.95 41.16 -3.06
CA LYS A 281 -24.18 42.55 -2.59
C LYS A 281 -24.59 43.46 -3.73
N LYS A 282 -25.64 44.26 -3.52
CA LYS A 282 -25.95 45.39 -4.40
C LYS A 282 -25.01 46.55 -4.09
N ILE A 283 -24.32 47.04 -5.11
CA ILE A 283 -23.41 48.18 -5.04
C ILE A 283 -23.93 49.28 -5.96
N LEU A 284 -23.72 50.54 -5.56
CA LEU A 284 -24.04 51.68 -6.41
C LEU A 284 -22.81 52.04 -7.23
N SER A 285 -22.92 51.98 -8.55
CA SER A 285 -21.85 52.37 -9.48
C SER A 285 -22.27 53.64 -10.25
N LYS A 286 -21.32 54.24 -10.99
CA LYS A 286 -21.61 55.40 -11.86
C LYS A 286 -22.68 55.11 -12.92
N GLU A 287 -22.86 53.85 -13.29
CA GLU A 287 -23.85 53.40 -14.27
C GLU A 287 -25.15 52.88 -13.62
N GLY A 288 -25.31 53.11 -12.31
CA GLY A 288 -26.47 52.67 -11.54
C GLY A 288 -26.19 51.46 -10.63
N PRO A 289 -27.25 50.89 -10.02
CA PRO A 289 -27.14 49.75 -9.13
C PRO A 289 -26.65 48.49 -9.87
N ARG A 290 -25.57 47.90 -9.38
CA ARG A 290 -25.00 46.64 -9.88
C ARG A 290 -24.96 45.59 -8.78
N THR A 291 -24.98 44.33 -9.17
CA THR A 291 -24.85 43.20 -8.24
C THR A 291 -23.42 42.69 -8.30
N ALA A 292 -22.72 42.73 -7.17
CA ALA A 292 -21.38 42.19 -7.00
C ALA A 292 -21.45 40.88 -6.20
N ILE A 293 -20.65 39.90 -6.62
CA ILE A 293 -20.56 38.58 -6.02
C ILE A 293 -19.14 38.40 -5.51
N TYR A 294 -19.01 37.94 -4.27
CA TYR A 294 -17.73 37.74 -3.60
C TYR A 294 -17.62 36.29 -3.13
N LEU A 295 -16.42 35.72 -3.21
CA LEU A 295 -16.12 34.42 -2.60
C LEU A 295 -16.04 34.57 -1.08
N THR A 296 -16.66 33.67 -0.32
CA THR A 296 -16.49 33.61 1.14
C THR A 296 -15.28 32.75 1.51
N GLY A 297 -14.82 32.83 2.77
CA GLY A 297 -13.75 31.93 3.25
C GLY A 297 -14.15 30.46 3.18
N ASN A 298 -15.39 30.14 3.56
CA ASN A 298 -15.93 28.78 3.47
C ASN A 298 -16.04 28.29 2.01
N GLY A 299 -16.42 29.17 1.09
CA GLY A 299 -16.43 28.88 -0.35
C GLY A 299 -15.04 28.62 -0.92
N GLU A 300 -14.05 29.40 -0.51
CA GLU A 300 -12.65 29.20 -0.89
C GLU A 300 -12.12 27.85 -0.41
N ASP A 301 -12.32 27.53 0.88
CA ASP A 301 -11.90 26.25 1.47
C ASP A 301 -12.53 25.07 0.74
N GLU A 302 -13.81 25.15 0.41
CA GLU A 302 -14.51 24.08 -0.30
C GLU A 302 -14.06 23.96 -1.75
N LEU A 303 -13.78 25.07 -2.44
CA LEU A 303 -13.23 25.05 -3.80
C LEU A 303 -11.84 24.38 -3.82
N ILE A 304 -10.94 24.77 -2.92
CA ILE A 304 -9.60 24.18 -2.81
C ILE A 304 -9.72 22.68 -2.53
N ARG A 305 -10.61 22.30 -1.60
CA ARG A 305 -10.90 20.91 -1.29
C ARG A 305 -11.37 20.15 -2.51
N TYR A 306 -12.35 20.67 -3.25
CA TYR A 306 -12.90 20.00 -4.43
C TYR A 306 -11.87 19.84 -5.56
N LEU A 307 -11.08 20.88 -5.84
CA LEU A 307 -10.01 20.83 -6.85
C LEU A 307 -8.88 19.85 -6.46
N SER A 308 -8.56 19.76 -5.16
CA SER A 308 -7.56 18.79 -4.68
C SER A 308 -8.00 17.35 -4.92
N LYS A 309 -9.29 17.04 -4.73
CA LYS A 309 -9.87 15.72 -5.00
C LYS A 309 -9.82 15.38 -6.49
N LEU A 310 -10.20 16.31 -7.35
CA LEU A 310 -10.12 16.14 -8.80
C LEU A 310 -8.68 15.88 -9.26
N ARG A 311 -7.70 16.60 -8.71
CA ARG A 311 -6.28 16.43 -9.07
C ARG A 311 -5.78 15.03 -8.73
N VAL A 312 -6.09 14.52 -7.55
CA VAL A 312 -5.69 13.16 -7.14
C VAL A 312 -6.25 12.13 -8.10
N GLY A 313 -7.54 12.24 -8.45
CA GLY A 313 -8.16 11.35 -9.42
C GLY A 313 -7.48 11.38 -10.80
N LEU A 314 -7.14 12.57 -11.32
CA LEU A 314 -6.51 12.74 -12.64
C LEU A 314 -5.01 12.37 -12.69
N SER A 315 -4.38 12.16 -11.53
CA SER A 315 -2.94 11.85 -11.44
C SER A 315 -2.60 10.36 -11.40
N VAL A 316 -3.61 9.49 -11.54
CA VAL A 316 -3.48 8.03 -11.66
C VAL A 316 -3.43 7.64 -13.13
#